data_AF-A0A7S3JTM8-F1
#
_entry.id   AF-A0A7S3JTM8-F1
#
_cell.length_a   1.000
_cell.length_b   1.000
_cell.length_c   1.000
_cell.angle_alpha   90.00
_cell.angle_beta   90.00
_cell.angle_gamma   90.00
#
_symmetry.space_group_name_H-M   'P 1'
#
loop_
_entity.id
_entity.type
_entity.pdbx_description
1 polymer ?
#
loop_
_entity_poly.entity_id
_entity_poly.type
_entity_poly.pdbx_seq_one_letter_code
_entity_poly.pdbx_strand_id
1 'polypeptide(L)'
;MKTNPSWEVEPSTPSSTILSGGVSEENNQEENATVGAPWSSDDDEEIESIESSFENVDDRTDADDAQRVALVWENERYNALTRQFTVSALLPTDRRAYTTENGKHSSNKIDEIESQLLGKYWQWNENEWRPGIWFYSSDFSKKMSDKEKAGRMHFVRRRRLERCCHLLIPGMNQIKCKRVDPSAEEKIMKKLEHAAVIASLISFPPSQDENTQVSESIMITQDLVPCLDGMINALLIVDNYKKTTNTFASDLALYLKKKTAEKSKHRLFGGSTQPDSVQVPHFGARLIDARLEKLRTTEYFEKSIKVIARQTIRVYDDEIAPSKRGSCDGVHTSENGGCLFALRKCRYCNEIVARRNVIDHDSRCFLKPVPCVKCGQLVPRKDMDTLHLARECPKRVVHCGFGCAIQVAADELGDHYANCLPGHALILLGRAQSAEKRLKQHEDRIVDLEARVASAFDLAKQADSSVSQALLSLRDAQQALQQVHSKSSNETHTKQHLAKHDSDINSISNTLQRMQSTLDSLHSNQKSFDSSLKQHAASIAAAFDPKADKIASSSA
;
A
#
# COMPACT_ATOMS: atom_id res chain seq x y z
N MET A 1 -60.69 38.27 60.77
CA MET A 1 -59.80 38.56 59.62
C MET A 1 -59.27 37.24 59.08
N LYS A 2 -59.79 36.90 57.90
CA LYS A 2 -59.36 35.98 56.83
C LYS A 2 -58.82 34.57 57.17
N THR A 3 -59.73 33.63 56.96
CA THR A 3 -59.63 32.17 56.75
C THR A 3 -59.21 31.81 55.31
N ASN A 4 -58.64 30.60 55.17
CA ASN A 4 -58.50 29.64 54.03
C ASN A 4 -58.96 30.02 52.61
N PRO A 5 -58.36 29.35 51.60
CA PRO A 5 -59.16 28.33 50.91
C PRO A 5 -58.44 27.00 50.63
N SER A 6 -59.16 25.95 51.00
CA SER A 6 -59.14 24.58 50.49
C SER A 6 -59.71 24.53 49.07
N TRP A 7 -59.10 23.72 48.19
CA TRP A 7 -59.75 23.23 46.97
C TRP A 7 -59.57 21.71 46.90
N GLU A 8 -60.71 21.04 47.09
CA GLU A 8 -60.94 19.63 46.77
C GLU A 8 -61.08 19.48 45.26
N VAL A 9 -60.57 18.38 44.70
CA VAL A 9 -60.94 17.91 43.36
C VAL A 9 -61.32 16.44 43.51
N GLU A 10 -62.61 16.16 43.35
CA GLU A 10 -63.15 14.81 43.19
C GLU A 10 -62.93 14.27 41.76
N PRO A 11 -62.83 12.94 41.59
CA PRO A 11 -62.79 12.30 40.28
C PRO A 11 -64.19 11.90 39.80
N SER A 12 -64.57 12.31 38.59
CA SER A 12 -65.75 11.79 37.89
C SER A 12 -65.33 10.79 36.81
N THR A 13 -65.83 9.57 36.94
CA THR A 13 -65.96 8.58 35.86
C THR A 13 -67.15 8.94 34.97
N PRO A 14 -67.23 8.37 33.76
CA PRO A 14 -68.38 7.51 33.55
C PRO A 14 -68.06 6.19 32.83
N SER A 15 -68.82 5.18 33.24
CA SER A 15 -68.94 3.87 32.62
C SER A 15 -69.91 3.86 31.44
N SER A 16 -69.73 2.83 30.61
CA SER A 16 -70.73 2.05 29.86
C SER A 16 -71.20 2.55 28.48
N THR A 17 -70.98 1.73 27.44
CA THR A 17 -72.02 0.83 26.90
C THR A 17 -71.68 0.41 25.45
N ILE A 18 -71.41 -0.90 25.29
CA ILE A 18 -71.85 -1.85 24.27
C ILE A 18 -72.56 -1.25 23.03
N LEU A 19 -72.07 -1.56 21.82
CA LEU A 19 -72.91 -1.90 20.67
C LEU A 19 -72.15 -2.77 19.66
N SER A 20 -72.72 -3.93 19.41
CA SER A 20 -72.40 -4.92 18.39
C SER A 20 -72.78 -4.42 16.99
N GLY A 21 -72.02 -4.82 15.97
CA GLY A 21 -72.42 -4.64 14.57
C GLY A 21 -71.45 -5.37 13.64
N GLY A 22 -71.91 -6.49 13.07
CA GLY A 22 -71.19 -7.25 12.06
C GLY A 22 -71.80 -7.11 10.67
N VAL A 23 -71.15 -7.85 9.75
CA VAL A 23 -71.61 -8.35 8.44
C VAL A 23 -71.43 -7.44 7.21
N SER A 24 -70.56 -7.92 6.29
CA SER A 24 -70.72 -8.14 4.82
C SER A 24 -69.32 -8.05 4.20
N GLU A 25 -68.62 -9.07 3.66
CA GLU A 25 -68.97 -10.20 2.77
C GLU A 25 -69.75 -9.80 1.51
N GLU A 26 -69.00 -9.54 0.43
CA GLU A 26 -69.37 -9.67 -0.99
C GLU A 26 -68.03 -9.78 -1.77
N ASN A 27 -67.60 -10.97 -2.20
CA ASN A 27 -67.87 -11.61 -3.50
C ASN A 27 -67.72 -10.69 -4.72
N ASN A 28 -66.68 -10.94 -5.53
CA ASN A 28 -66.89 -11.15 -6.97
C ASN A 28 -65.74 -11.95 -7.60
N GLN A 29 -66.15 -13.08 -8.17
CA GLN A 29 -65.38 -13.99 -8.99
C GLN A 29 -65.31 -13.48 -10.45
N GLU A 30 -64.20 -13.88 -11.08
CA GLU A 30 -64.06 -14.40 -12.46
C GLU A 30 -64.73 -13.68 -13.64
N GLU A 31 -63.91 -13.33 -14.63
CA GLU A 31 -64.17 -13.80 -15.99
C GLU A 31 -62.87 -13.99 -16.81
N ASN A 32 -62.96 -14.96 -17.69
CA ASN A 32 -61.93 -15.70 -18.43
C ASN A 32 -61.44 -15.00 -19.72
N ALA A 33 -60.39 -15.61 -20.30
CA ALA A 33 -60.11 -15.77 -21.73
C ALA A 33 -59.33 -14.64 -22.46
N THR A 34 -58.47 -14.87 -23.46
CA THR A 34 -57.79 -16.02 -24.10
C THR A 34 -56.92 -15.42 -25.23
N VAL A 35 -55.70 -15.95 -25.42
CA VAL A 35 -54.86 -15.95 -26.66
C VAL A 35 -54.36 -14.61 -27.26
N GLY A 36 -53.05 -14.56 -27.51
CA GLY A 36 -52.45 -13.74 -28.58
C GLY A 36 -50.98 -13.35 -28.37
N ALA A 37 -50.04 -14.21 -28.77
CA ALA A 37 -48.70 -13.75 -29.16
C ALA A 37 -48.82 -12.89 -30.43
N PRO A 38 -48.01 -11.83 -30.62
CA PRO A 38 -46.79 -12.04 -31.42
C PRO A 38 -45.59 -11.11 -31.11
N TRP A 39 -44.39 -11.67 -31.27
CA TRP A 39 -43.17 -11.12 -31.92
C TRP A 39 -42.51 -9.81 -31.46
N SER A 40 -41.16 -9.90 -31.43
CA SER A 40 -40.13 -8.84 -31.50
C SER A 40 -39.96 -7.98 -30.23
N SER A 41 -38.76 -7.64 -29.77
CA SER A 41 -37.43 -7.64 -30.39
C SER A 41 -36.36 -7.84 -29.31
N ASP A 42 -35.30 -8.52 -29.68
CA ASP A 42 -34.02 -8.53 -28.98
C ASP A 42 -33.46 -7.10 -28.96
N ASP A 43 -33.25 -6.54 -27.76
CA ASP A 43 -32.32 -5.43 -27.53
C ASP A 43 -31.55 -5.77 -26.24
N ASP A 44 -30.35 -6.32 -26.45
CA ASP A 44 -29.34 -6.55 -25.45
C ASP A 44 -28.77 -5.20 -24.98
N GLU A 45 -29.28 -4.66 -23.87
CA GLU A 45 -28.61 -3.57 -23.15
C GLU A 45 -27.43 -4.15 -22.34
N GLU A 46 -26.26 -4.09 -22.97
CA GLU A 46 -24.96 -4.36 -22.39
C GLU A 46 -24.63 -3.28 -21.33
N ILE A 47 -24.91 -3.57 -20.06
CA ILE A 47 -24.52 -2.71 -18.93
C ILE A 47 -23.00 -2.85 -18.70
N GLU A 48 -22.22 -1.94 -19.28
CA GLU A 48 -20.81 -1.77 -18.97
C GLU A 48 -20.63 -1.34 -17.50
N SER A 49 -20.09 -2.24 -16.67
CA SER A 49 -19.67 -1.90 -15.32
C SER A 49 -18.36 -1.10 -15.36
N ILE A 50 -18.46 0.22 -15.35
CA ILE A 50 -17.32 1.12 -15.19
C ILE A 50 -16.80 1.01 -13.75
N GLU A 51 -15.65 0.36 -13.57
CA GLU A 51 -14.85 0.48 -12.34
C GLU A 51 -14.24 1.90 -12.27
N SER A 52 -14.99 2.83 -11.65
CA SER A 52 -14.48 4.17 -11.35
C SER A 52 -13.49 4.11 -10.18
N SER A 53 -12.21 4.34 -10.48
CA SER A 53 -11.19 4.68 -9.48
C SER A 53 -11.53 6.03 -8.83
N PHE A 54 -12.03 5.98 -7.60
CA PHE A 54 -12.30 7.15 -6.76
C PHE A 54 -11.00 7.85 -6.35
N GLU A 55 -10.79 9.07 -6.84
CA GLU A 55 -9.90 10.04 -6.20
C GLU A 55 -10.63 10.62 -4.98
N ASN A 56 -10.17 10.27 -3.78
CA ASN A 56 -10.60 10.91 -2.54
C ASN A 56 -9.91 12.28 -2.42
N VAL A 57 -10.55 13.32 -2.95
CA VAL A 57 -10.34 14.70 -2.48
C VAL A 57 -11.53 15.03 -1.58
N ASP A 58 -11.32 14.94 -0.27
CA ASP A 58 -12.27 15.45 0.71
C ASP A 58 -12.21 17.00 0.67
N ASP A 59 -12.96 17.60 -0.25
CA ASP A 59 -13.21 19.05 -0.28
C ASP A 59 -14.26 19.40 0.78
N ARG A 60 -13.77 19.56 2.01
CA ARG A 60 -14.44 20.29 3.08
C ARG A 60 -13.46 21.31 3.65
N THR A 61 -13.41 22.50 3.07
CA THR A 61 -12.83 23.66 3.73
C THR A 61 -13.67 24.89 3.43
N ASP A 62 -14.05 25.58 4.51
CA ASP A 62 -14.55 26.94 4.46
C ASP A 62 -13.56 27.81 3.66
N ALA A 63 -14.08 28.72 2.83
CA ALA A 63 -13.31 29.48 1.84
C ALA A 63 -12.19 30.39 2.41
N ASP A 64 -12.01 30.43 3.73
CA ASP A 64 -11.11 31.36 4.40
C ASP A 64 -9.71 30.79 4.70
N ASP A 65 -9.48 29.48 4.57
CA ASP A 65 -8.13 28.91 4.74
C ASP A 65 -7.93 27.67 3.85
N ALA A 66 -7.52 27.88 2.59
CA ALA A 66 -7.11 26.80 1.72
C ALA A 66 -5.81 26.15 2.26
N GLN A 67 -5.98 25.16 3.14
CA GLN A 67 -4.91 24.32 3.66
C GLN A 67 -4.82 23.03 2.85
N ARG A 68 -3.60 22.55 2.60
CA ARG A 68 -3.37 21.20 2.06
C ARG A 68 -2.22 20.53 2.81
N VAL A 69 -2.29 19.20 2.88
CA VAL A 69 -1.22 18.37 3.44
C VAL A 69 -0.34 17.88 2.29
N ALA A 70 0.94 18.26 2.30
CA ALA A 70 1.92 17.71 1.37
C ALA A 70 2.41 16.36 1.88
N LEU A 71 2.49 15.38 0.98
CA LEU A 71 2.91 14.01 1.29
C LEU A 71 4.21 13.67 0.55
N VAL A 72 5.21 13.24 1.30
CA VAL A 72 6.50 12.73 0.79
C VAL A 72 6.74 11.34 1.36
N TRP A 73 7.40 10.47 0.60
CA TRP A 73 7.87 9.18 1.09
C TRP A 73 9.37 9.22 1.26
N GLU A 74 9.86 8.97 2.47
CA GLU A 74 11.27 8.75 2.77
C GLU A 74 11.58 7.26 2.59
N ASN A 75 12.65 6.96 1.85
CA ASN A 75 13.03 5.63 1.39
C ASN A 75 14.42 5.26 1.91
N GLU A 76 14.56 4.03 2.40
CA GLU A 76 15.84 3.48 2.87
C GLU A 76 16.02 2.04 2.42
N ARG A 77 17.28 1.62 2.27
CA ARG A 77 17.66 0.23 1.99
C ARG A 77 18.42 -0.36 3.16
N TYR A 78 18.18 -1.65 3.41
CA TYR A 78 18.91 -2.42 4.41
C TYR A 78 20.35 -2.65 3.94
N ASN A 79 21.32 -2.17 4.73
CA ASN A 79 22.73 -2.45 4.52
C ASN A 79 23.11 -3.72 5.29
N ALA A 80 23.45 -4.78 4.56
CA ALA A 80 23.81 -6.07 5.17
C ALA A 80 25.09 -6.00 6.03
N LEU A 81 26.01 -5.07 5.73
CA LEU A 81 27.28 -4.94 6.46
C LEU A 81 27.07 -4.25 7.81
N THR A 82 26.33 -3.15 7.83
CA THR A 82 26.06 -2.40 9.08
C THR A 82 24.84 -2.93 9.84
N ARG A 83 24.06 -3.81 9.23
CA ARG A 83 22.77 -4.33 9.72
C ARG A 83 21.75 -3.23 10.04
N GLN A 84 21.84 -2.10 9.33
CA GLN A 84 20.97 -0.94 9.51
C GLN A 84 20.33 -0.54 8.19
N PHE A 85 19.12 0.00 8.25
CA PHE A 85 18.53 0.71 7.12
C PHE A 85 19.17 2.10 7.03
N THR A 86 19.59 2.47 5.82
CA THR A 86 20.19 3.79 5.57
C THR A 86 19.91 4.23 4.15
N VAL A 87 19.77 5.54 3.96
CA VAL A 87 19.67 6.18 2.65
C VAL A 87 20.94 5.94 1.81
N SER A 88 22.12 5.87 2.44
CA SER A 88 23.39 5.65 1.74
C SER A 88 23.54 4.26 1.13
N ALA A 89 22.66 3.32 1.50
CA ALA A 89 22.63 1.98 0.92
C ALA A 89 21.69 1.87 -0.29
N LEU A 90 20.94 2.92 -0.65
CA LEU A 90 20.10 2.90 -1.85
C LEU A 90 20.93 2.65 -3.11
N LEU A 91 20.43 1.77 -3.98
CA LEU A 91 21.05 1.46 -5.26
C LEU A 91 20.67 2.51 -6.31
N PRO A 92 21.47 2.70 -7.37
CA PRO A 92 21.12 3.62 -8.47
C PRO A 92 19.79 3.31 -9.16
N THR A 93 19.33 2.06 -9.10
CA THR A 93 18.03 1.60 -9.63
C THR A 93 16.86 1.82 -8.68
N ASP A 94 17.13 2.20 -7.43
CA ASP A 94 16.09 2.45 -6.44
C ASP A 94 15.44 3.81 -6.63
N ARG A 95 14.30 3.99 -5.95
CA ARG A 95 13.78 5.32 -5.67
C ARG A 95 14.81 6.10 -4.84
N ARG A 96 14.96 7.40 -5.13
CA ARG A 96 15.80 8.30 -4.32
C ARG A 96 15.29 8.39 -2.89
N ALA A 97 16.09 8.97 -2.00
CA ALA A 97 15.80 9.11 -0.57
C ALA A 97 14.40 9.65 -0.28
N TYR A 98 13.92 10.60 -1.08
CA TYR A 98 12.59 11.19 -0.96
C TYR A 98 11.86 11.10 -2.30
N THR A 99 10.60 10.65 -2.27
CA THR A 99 9.74 10.55 -3.47
C THR A 99 8.32 10.96 -3.19
N THR A 100 7.64 11.54 -4.18
CA THR A 100 6.17 11.68 -4.14
C THR A 100 5.49 10.32 -4.23
N GLU A 101 4.21 10.24 -3.85
CA GLU A 101 3.44 8.98 -3.87
C GLU A 101 3.45 8.29 -5.24
N ASN A 102 3.25 9.08 -6.30
CA ASN A 102 3.33 8.63 -7.69
C ASN A 102 4.76 8.44 -8.22
N GLY A 103 5.80 8.78 -7.45
CA GLY A 103 7.20 8.69 -7.86
C GLY A 103 7.64 9.69 -8.93
N LYS A 104 6.78 10.65 -9.33
CA LYS A 104 7.07 11.65 -10.37
C LYS A 104 8.21 12.59 -9.99
N HIS A 105 8.27 12.96 -8.71
CA HIS A 105 9.31 13.82 -8.15
C HIS A 105 10.15 13.00 -7.18
N SER A 106 11.48 13.08 -7.31
CA SER A 106 12.41 12.36 -6.45
C SER A 106 13.70 13.14 -6.20
N SER A 107 14.19 13.12 -4.96
CA SER A 107 15.44 13.76 -4.56
C SER A 107 16.16 12.99 -3.46
N ASN A 108 17.47 13.22 -3.32
CA ASN A 108 18.28 12.74 -2.21
C ASN A 108 18.18 13.65 -0.97
N LYS A 109 17.68 14.88 -1.12
CA LYS A 109 17.51 15.86 -0.03
C LYS A 109 16.05 16.28 0.07
N ILE A 110 15.57 16.46 1.29
CA ILE A 110 14.17 16.86 1.52
C ILE A 110 13.91 18.29 1.01
N ASP A 111 14.86 19.22 1.19
CA ASP A 111 14.72 20.61 0.73
C ASP A 111 14.50 20.74 -0.79
N GLU A 112 15.11 19.85 -1.57
CA GLU A 112 14.93 19.83 -3.02
C GLU A 112 13.51 19.38 -3.40
N ILE A 113 12.92 18.42 -2.70
CA ILE A 113 11.53 17.99 -2.95
C ILE A 113 10.52 19.03 -2.44
N GLU A 114 10.85 19.74 -1.36
CA GLU A 114 10.03 20.84 -0.83
C GLU A 114 9.81 21.93 -1.88
N SER A 115 10.89 22.34 -2.55
CA SER A 115 10.83 23.36 -3.61
C SER A 115 9.95 22.95 -4.80
N GLN A 116 9.79 21.64 -5.04
CA GLN A 116 8.96 21.10 -6.11
C GLN A 116 7.49 20.94 -5.68
N LEU A 117 7.24 20.72 -4.40
CA LEU A 117 5.90 20.55 -3.84
C LEU A 117 5.20 21.88 -3.54
N LEU A 118 5.96 22.88 -3.07
CA LEU A 118 5.46 24.23 -2.90
C LEU A 118 5.21 24.87 -4.26
N GLY A 119 3.94 25.05 -4.62
CA GLY A 119 3.60 25.93 -5.72
C GLY A 119 3.94 27.38 -5.37
N LYS A 120 4.02 28.25 -6.38
CA LYS A 120 4.38 29.68 -6.25
C LYS A 120 3.62 30.45 -5.16
N TYR A 121 2.43 29.99 -4.79
CA TYR A 121 1.52 30.65 -3.85
C TYR A 121 1.32 29.87 -2.55
N TRP A 122 2.13 28.85 -2.25
CA TRP A 122 1.98 28.08 -1.03
C TRP A 122 3.08 28.44 -0.02
N GLN A 123 2.73 28.43 1.27
CA GLN A 123 3.68 28.54 2.37
C GLN A 123 3.47 27.40 3.35
N TRP A 124 4.56 26.88 3.90
CA TRP A 124 4.49 25.90 4.98
C TRP A 124 3.88 26.55 6.23
N ASN A 125 2.91 25.88 6.83
CA ASN A 125 2.34 26.27 8.12
C ASN A 125 3.20 25.75 9.29
N GLU A 126 3.82 24.59 9.09
CA GLU A 126 4.64 23.91 10.09
C GLU A 126 6.11 23.95 9.69
N ASN A 127 7.03 24.00 10.65
CA ASN A 127 8.47 24.02 10.39
C ASN A 127 9.07 22.63 10.15
N GLU A 128 8.39 21.57 10.59
CA GLU A 128 8.91 20.22 10.59
C GLU A 128 7.96 19.26 9.87
N TRP A 129 8.53 18.21 9.28
CA TRP A 129 7.77 17.10 8.73
C TRP A 129 7.34 16.16 9.84
N ARG A 130 6.09 15.73 9.84
CA ARG A 130 5.57 14.71 10.76
C ARG A 130 5.85 13.33 10.17
N PRO A 131 6.72 12.51 10.79
CA PRO A 131 7.01 11.17 10.29
C PRO A 131 5.89 10.20 10.68
N GLY A 132 5.38 9.49 9.68
CA GLY A 132 4.47 8.36 9.85
C GLY A 132 5.22 7.05 10.13
N ILE A 133 4.47 5.94 10.08
CA ILE A 133 5.00 4.60 10.30
C ILE A 133 5.85 4.11 9.12
N TRP A 134 6.82 3.23 9.41
CA TRP A 134 7.61 2.54 8.40
C TRP A 134 6.83 1.38 7.78
N PHE A 135 6.96 1.23 6.47
CA PHE A 135 6.49 0.09 5.71
C PHE A 135 7.68 -0.61 5.04
N TYR A 136 7.63 -1.94 4.97
CA TYR A 136 8.74 -2.80 4.60
C TYR A 136 8.41 -3.67 3.39
N SER A 137 9.40 -3.90 2.53
CA SER A 137 9.28 -4.82 1.39
C SER A 137 10.64 -5.38 1.00
N SER A 138 10.64 -6.43 0.17
CA SER A 138 11.87 -6.87 -0.51
C SER A 138 12.29 -5.92 -1.64
N ASP A 139 11.34 -5.13 -2.18
CA ASP A 139 11.58 -4.18 -3.29
C ASP A 139 10.48 -3.09 -3.33
N PHE A 140 10.80 -1.90 -3.85
CA PHE A 140 9.88 -0.76 -3.97
C PHE A 140 8.71 -1.00 -4.94
N SER A 141 8.83 -1.97 -5.85
CA SER A 141 7.79 -2.38 -6.81
C SER A 141 6.69 -3.26 -6.19
N LYS A 142 6.96 -3.86 -5.03
CA LYS A 142 6.07 -4.84 -4.39
C LYS A 142 5.21 -4.22 -3.31
N LYS A 143 4.15 -4.93 -2.94
CA LYS A 143 3.28 -4.56 -1.81
C LYS A 143 4.10 -4.42 -0.53
N MET A 144 4.01 -3.24 0.08
CA MET A 144 4.65 -2.92 1.34
C MET A 144 3.82 -3.43 2.53
N SER A 145 4.50 -3.81 3.62
CA SER A 145 3.91 -4.34 4.86
C SER A 145 4.23 -3.40 6.02
N ASP A 146 3.27 -3.10 6.88
CA ASP A 146 3.45 -2.30 8.11
C ASP A 146 4.31 -3.02 9.18
N LYS A 147 4.44 -4.35 9.07
CA LYS A 147 5.25 -5.17 9.98
C LYS A 147 6.58 -5.59 9.37
N GLU A 148 7.65 -5.34 10.11
CA GLU A 148 8.94 -5.97 9.89
C GLU A 148 8.80 -7.48 10.20
N LYS A 149 9.05 -8.34 9.21
CA LYS A 149 8.88 -9.79 9.37
C LYS A 149 10.22 -10.40 9.72
N ALA A 150 10.38 -10.78 10.99
CA ALA A 150 11.55 -11.54 11.43
C ALA A 150 11.75 -12.78 10.53
N GLY A 151 12.95 -12.94 9.97
CA GLY A 151 13.32 -14.08 9.12
C GLY A 151 12.96 -13.97 7.63
N ARG A 152 12.28 -12.91 7.17
CA ARG A 152 12.20 -12.57 5.73
C ARG A 152 13.08 -11.35 5.48
N MET A 153 13.95 -11.43 4.46
CA MET A 153 14.79 -10.30 4.09
C MET A 153 13.95 -9.18 3.46
N HIS A 154 13.59 -8.19 4.28
CA HIS A 154 13.12 -6.89 3.81
C HIS A 154 14.35 -6.08 3.43
N PHE A 155 14.51 -5.79 2.15
CA PHE A 155 15.66 -5.02 1.69
C PHE A 155 15.37 -3.54 1.66
N VAL A 156 14.11 -3.12 1.63
CA VAL A 156 13.73 -1.71 1.57
C VAL A 156 12.65 -1.39 2.58
N ARG A 157 12.66 -0.16 3.07
CA ARG A 157 11.56 0.41 3.85
C ARG A 157 11.26 1.84 3.40
N ARG A 158 10.02 2.27 3.61
CA ARG A 158 9.62 3.66 3.39
C ARG A 158 8.64 4.15 4.46
N ARG A 159 8.69 5.44 4.83
CA ARG A 159 7.69 6.07 5.72
C ARG A 159 7.08 7.29 5.05
N ARG A 160 5.81 7.57 5.37
CA ARG A 160 5.11 8.77 4.89
C ARG A 160 5.51 9.95 5.76
N LEU A 161 5.95 11.04 5.17
CA LEU A 161 6.20 12.33 5.81
C LEU A 161 5.06 13.27 5.42
N GLU A 162 4.50 13.96 6.40
CA GLU A 162 3.39 14.89 6.21
C GLU A 162 3.76 16.29 6.68
N ARG A 163 3.40 17.31 5.90
CA ARG A 163 3.58 18.71 6.31
C ARG A 163 2.47 19.58 5.75
N CYS A 164 1.87 20.41 6.60
CA CYS A 164 0.76 21.28 6.22
C CYS A 164 1.28 22.55 5.52
N CYS A 165 0.65 22.94 4.42
CA CYS A 165 0.86 24.25 3.78
C CYS A 165 -0.47 24.96 3.54
N HIS A 166 -0.42 26.29 3.53
CA HIS A 166 -1.57 27.15 3.25
C HIS A 166 -1.31 27.98 2.00
N LEU A 167 -2.38 28.35 1.30
CA LEU A 167 -2.32 29.20 0.12
C LEU A 167 -2.18 30.67 0.54
N LEU A 168 -1.10 31.32 0.12
CA LEU A 168 -0.99 32.77 0.10
C LEU A 168 -1.72 33.32 -1.12
N ILE A 169 -2.82 34.03 -0.88
CA ILE A 169 -3.46 34.85 -1.92
C ILE A 169 -2.81 36.24 -1.89
N PRO A 170 -2.01 36.63 -2.90
CA PRO A 170 -1.42 37.96 -2.96
C PRO A 170 -2.53 39.01 -2.97
N GLY A 171 -2.59 39.87 -1.97
CA GLY A 171 -3.58 40.95 -1.86
C GLY A 171 -4.61 40.82 -0.73
N MET A 172 -4.76 39.65 -0.08
CA MET A 172 -5.71 39.50 1.05
C MET A 172 -5.09 39.77 2.44
N ASN A 173 -3.76 39.88 2.55
CA ASN A 173 -3.05 40.07 3.83
C ASN A 173 -3.22 41.46 4.49
N GLN A 174 -4.09 42.35 3.99
CA GLN A 174 -4.26 43.70 4.55
C GLN A 174 -5.50 43.88 5.45
N ILE A 175 -6.40 42.89 5.56
CA ILE A 175 -7.53 42.98 6.49
C ILE A 175 -7.12 42.32 7.82
N LYS A 176 -6.36 43.05 8.64
CA LYS A 176 -6.02 42.62 10.01
C LYS A 176 -7.29 42.61 10.87
N CYS A 177 -7.87 41.42 11.05
CA CYS A 177 -8.82 41.17 12.13
C CYS A 177 -8.08 41.31 13.47
N LYS A 178 -8.57 42.19 14.36
CA LYS A 178 -8.01 42.40 15.70
C LYS A 178 -8.11 41.11 16.53
N ARG A 179 -7.06 40.27 16.52
CA ARG A 179 -6.86 39.18 17.50
C ARG A 179 -5.98 39.64 18.67
N VAL A 180 -6.24 39.00 19.80
CA VAL A 180 -5.77 39.29 21.15
C VAL A 180 -4.25 39.34 21.26
N ASP A 181 -3.76 40.27 22.08
CA ASP A 181 -2.36 40.58 22.33
C ASP A 181 -1.56 39.36 22.85
N PRO A 182 -0.49 38.91 22.15
CA PRO A 182 0.36 37.78 22.55
C PRO A 182 0.95 37.89 23.97
N SER A 183 1.03 39.11 24.52
CA SER A 183 1.45 39.40 25.90
C SER A 183 0.55 38.76 26.97
N ALA A 184 -0.72 38.49 26.65
CA ALA A 184 -1.67 37.88 27.58
C ALA A 184 -1.47 36.37 27.72
N GLU A 185 -1.05 35.69 26.65
CA GLU A 185 -0.90 34.23 26.59
C GLU A 185 0.35 33.78 27.38
N GLU A 186 1.45 34.52 27.27
CA GLU A 186 2.67 34.27 28.03
C GLU A 186 2.46 34.45 29.55
N LYS A 187 1.60 35.40 29.95
CA LYS A 187 1.26 35.63 31.36
C LYS A 187 0.38 34.53 31.95
N ILE A 188 -0.42 33.84 31.14
CA ILE A 188 -1.26 32.73 31.58
C ILE A 188 -0.41 31.46 31.76
N MET A 189 0.51 31.19 30.83
CA MET A 189 1.40 30.02 30.90
C MET A 189 2.33 30.07 32.12
N LYS A 190 2.93 31.23 32.40
CA LYS A 190 3.77 31.42 33.60
C LYS A 190 3.02 31.22 34.92
N LYS A 191 1.70 31.47 34.95
CA LYS A 191 0.88 31.25 36.15
C LYS A 191 0.52 29.78 36.36
N LEU A 192 0.37 29.00 35.29
CA LEU A 192 0.10 27.57 35.35
C LEU A 192 1.32 26.76 35.78
N GLU A 193 2.52 27.15 35.33
CA GLU A 193 3.77 26.51 35.76
C GLU A 193 4.02 26.70 37.26
N HIS A 194 3.74 27.88 37.80
CA HIS A 194 3.88 28.14 39.24
C HIS A 194 2.88 27.34 40.09
N ALA A 195 1.66 27.12 39.58
CA ALA A 195 0.65 26.31 40.27
C ALA A 195 1.03 24.82 40.34
N ALA A 196 1.68 24.29 39.30
CA ALA A 196 2.13 22.90 39.24
C ALA A 196 3.27 22.61 40.25
N VAL A 197 4.18 23.58 40.46
CA VAL A 197 5.27 23.47 41.44
C VAL A 197 4.76 23.55 42.89
N ILE A 198 3.72 24.34 43.13
CA ILE A 198 3.11 24.43 44.47
C ILE A 198 2.33 23.15 44.80
N ALA A 199 1.68 22.53 43.82
CA ALA A 199 0.94 21.28 44.01
C ALA A 199 1.86 20.07 44.33
N SER A 200 3.09 20.05 43.80
CA SER A 200 4.06 18.99 44.11
C SER A 200 4.68 19.12 45.50
N LEU A 201 4.73 20.33 46.06
CA LEU A 201 5.29 20.59 47.39
C LEU A 201 4.30 20.35 48.55
N ILE A 202 3.00 20.33 48.30
CA ILE A 202 1.97 20.21 49.35
C ILE A 202 1.58 18.74 49.65
N SER A 203 2.17 17.77 48.94
CA SER A 203 1.74 16.36 49.00
C SER A 203 2.59 15.47 49.93
N PHE A 204 2.95 15.89 51.15
CA PHE A 204 3.38 14.97 52.22
C PHE A 204 3.11 15.57 53.62
N PRO A 205 2.41 14.85 54.54
CA PRO A 205 2.37 15.25 55.94
C PRO A 205 3.62 14.72 56.68
N PRO A 206 4.17 15.45 57.67
CA PRO A 206 5.27 14.94 58.48
C PRO A 206 4.72 14.03 59.58
N SER A 207 5.10 12.74 59.57
CA SER A 207 5.03 11.91 60.78
C SER A 207 6.44 11.71 61.31
N GLN A 208 6.63 12.11 62.57
CA GLN A 208 7.87 11.96 63.32
C GLN A 208 8.20 10.47 63.52
N ASP A 209 9.29 10.01 62.91
CA ASP A 209 10.30 9.11 63.50
C ASP A 209 11.32 8.74 62.42
N GLU A 210 12.35 9.58 62.30
CA GLU A 210 13.48 9.38 61.38
C GLU A 210 14.58 8.57 62.07
N ASN A 211 14.53 7.22 61.99
CA ASN A 211 15.77 6.42 61.84
C ASN A 211 15.62 4.92 61.57
N THR A 212 14.43 4.39 61.24
CA THR A 212 14.29 2.93 60.99
C THR A 212 13.54 2.55 59.71
N GLN A 213 13.14 3.52 58.87
CA GLN A 213 12.31 3.25 57.68
C GLN A 213 13.06 3.18 56.33
N VAL A 214 14.36 3.50 56.31
CA VAL A 214 15.12 3.54 55.05
C VAL A 214 15.67 2.15 54.65
N SER A 215 15.84 1.21 55.58
CA SER A 215 16.34 -0.14 55.25
C SER A 215 15.25 -1.11 54.77
N GLU A 216 14.01 -1.02 55.25
CA GLU A 216 12.92 -1.93 54.82
C GLU A 216 12.28 -1.52 53.48
N SER A 217 12.24 -0.23 53.15
CA SER A 217 11.72 0.24 51.84
C SER A 217 12.66 -0.09 50.65
N ILE A 218 13.95 -0.32 50.91
CA ILE A 218 14.94 -0.68 49.88
C ILE A 218 14.92 -2.18 49.59
N MET A 219 14.55 -3.04 50.55
CA MET A 219 14.43 -4.48 50.31
C MET A 219 13.15 -4.88 49.57
N ILE A 220 12.02 -4.22 49.83
CA ILE A 220 10.75 -4.54 49.14
C ILE A 220 10.79 -4.14 47.65
N THR A 221 11.58 -3.12 47.29
CA THR A 221 11.66 -2.62 45.91
C THR A 221 12.58 -3.44 45.00
N GLN A 222 13.51 -4.25 45.54
CA GLN A 222 14.40 -5.09 44.72
C GLN A 222 13.74 -6.42 44.29
N ASP A 223 12.80 -6.95 45.07
CA ASP A 223 12.16 -8.25 44.76
C ASP A 223 10.84 -8.13 43.97
N LEU A 224 10.18 -6.96 44.01
CA LEU A 224 8.89 -6.74 43.31
C LEU A 224 9.05 -6.34 41.83
N VAL A 225 10.17 -5.71 41.48
CA VAL A 225 10.41 -5.21 40.11
C VAL A 225 10.47 -6.35 39.07
N PRO A 226 11.14 -7.49 39.31
CA PRO A 226 11.15 -8.60 38.36
C PRO A 226 9.78 -9.28 38.18
N CYS A 227 8.95 -9.31 39.24
CA CYS A 227 7.60 -9.88 39.16
C CYS A 227 6.64 -8.99 38.38
N LEU A 228 6.75 -7.66 38.54
CA LEU A 228 5.98 -6.68 37.77
C LEU A 228 6.33 -6.71 36.29
N ASP A 229 7.62 -6.82 35.95
CA ASP A 229 8.05 -6.96 34.55
C ASP A 229 7.57 -8.28 33.91
N GLY A 230 7.52 -9.37 34.69
CA GLY A 230 6.96 -10.65 34.24
C GLY A 230 5.45 -10.56 33.95
N MET A 231 4.69 -9.89 34.82
CA MET A 231 3.25 -9.70 34.64
C MET A 231 2.91 -8.74 33.49
N ILE A 232 3.68 -7.66 33.34
CA ILE A 232 3.53 -6.70 32.24
C ILE A 232 3.82 -7.39 30.90
N ASN A 233 4.88 -8.19 30.81
CA ASN A 233 5.18 -8.96 29.60
C ASN A 233 4.09 -10.01 29.30
N ALA A 234 3.55 -10.70 30.31
CA ALA A 234 2.47 -11.65 30.10
C ALA A 234 1.18 -10.96 29.59
N LEU A 235 0.84 -9.78 30.11
CA LEU A 235 -0.32 -8.99 29.67
C LEU A 235 -0.14 -8.44 28.24
N LEU A 236 1.07 -8.01 27.88
CA LEU A 236 1.41 -7.57 26.52
C LEU A 236 1.35 -8.71 25.52
N ILE A 237 1.72 -9.93 25.92
CA ILE A 237 1.58 -11.13 25.08
C ILE A 237 0.11 -11.47 24.85
N VAL A 238 -0.74 -11.42 25.89
CA VAL A 238 -2.19 -11.68 25.77
C VAL A 238 -2.89 -10.62 24.91
N ASP A 239 -2.52 -9.35 25.04
CA ASP A 239 -3.10 -8.25 24.25
C ASP A 239 -2.69 -8.34 22.77
N ASN A 240 -1.42 -8.66 22.50
CA ASN A 240 -0.95 -8.93 21.14
C ASN A 240 -1.65 -10.15 20.51
N TYR A 241 -1.97 -11.17 21.33
CA TYR A 241 -2.70 -12.35 20.86
C TYR A 241 -4.17 -12.05 20.55
N LYS A 242 -4.86 -11.23 21.37
CA LYS A 242 -6.22 -10.75 21.08
C LYS A 242 -6.29 -9.90 19.81
N LYS A 243 -5.28 -9.05 19.58
CA LYS A 243 -5.16 -8.25 18.35
C LYS A 243 -4.97 -9.13 17.11
N THR A 244 -4.26 -10.25 17.24
CA THR A 244 -4.05 -11.21 16.14
C THR A 244 -5.27 -12.09 15.87
N THR A 245 -6.07 -12.46 16.88
CA THR A 245 -7.32 -13.21 16.67
C THR A 245 -8.42 -12.36 16.05
N ASN A 246 -8.53 -11.07 16.41
CA ASN A 246 -9.50 -10.14 15.80
C ASN A 246 -9.17 -9.80 14.34
N THR A 247 -7.88 -9.69 14.01
CA THR A 247 -7.44 -9.55 12.61
C THR A 247 -7.70 -10.82 11.83
N PHE A 248 -7.49 -12.01 12.42
CA PHE A 248 -7.82 -13.27 11.78
C PHE A 248 -9.34 -13.45 11.53
N ALA A 249 -10.21 -13.06 12.46
CA ALA A 249 -11.65 -13.10 12.25
C ALA A 249 -12.09 -12.18 11.08
N SER A 250 -11.42 -11.03 10.94
CA SER A 250 -11.65 -10.09 9.84
C SER A 250 -11.14 -10.65 8.50
N ASP A 251 -9.95 -11.27 8.50
CA ASP A 251 -9.37 -11.89 7.31
C ASP A 251 -10.16 -13.12 6.84
N LEU A 252 -10.68 -13.92 7.78
CA LEU A 252 -11.53 -15.07 7.49
C LEU A 252 -12.88 -14.61 6.92
N ALA A 253 -13.47 -13.54 7.47
CA ALA A 253 -14.67 -12.93 6.91
C ALA A 253 -14.44 -12.41 5.49
N LEU A 254 -13.29 -11.77 5.22
CA LEU A 254 -12.92 -11.26 3.90
C LEU A 254 -12.67 -12.39 2.89
N TYR A 255 -12.00 -13.48 3.33
CA TYR A 255 -11.76 -14.67 2.53
C TYR A 255 -13.06 -15.39 2.16
N LEU A 256 -13.98 -15.56 3.14
CA LEU A 256 -15.29 -16.16 2.88
C LEU A 256 -16.11 -15.30 1.91
N LYS A 257 -16.07 -13.98 2.04
CA LYS A 257 -16.71 -13.02 1.10
C LYS A 257 -16.18 -13.16 -0.32
N LYS A 258 -14.86 -13.34 -0.47
CA LYS A 258 -14.20 -13.55 -1.76
C LYS A 258 -14.56 -14.90 -2.40
N LYS A 259 -14.59 -15.97 -1.60
CA LYS A 259 -15.00 -17.31 -2.06
C LYS A 259 -16.47 -17.38 -2.47
N THR A 260 -17.36 -16.64 -1.79
CA THR A 260 -18.76 -16.50 -2.22
C THR A 260 -18.87 -15.74 -3.55
N ALA A 261 -18.03 -14.72 -3.77
CA ALA A 261 -17.97 -13.97 -5.03
C ALA A 261 -17.34 -14.77 -6.19
N GLU A 262 -16.41 -15.68 -5.92
CA GLU A 262 -15.84 -16.59 -6.93
C GLU A 262 -16.82 -17.71 -7.31
N LYS A 263 -17.61 -18.22 -6.34
CA LYS A 263 -18.68 -19.19 -6.62
C LYS A 263 -19.84 -18.59 -7.43
N SER A 264 -20.13 -17.29 -7.29
CA SER A 264 -21.13 -16.63 -8.15
C SER A 264 -20.60 -16.40 -9.58
N LYS A 265 -19.30 -16.16 -9.76
CA LYS A 265 -18.67 -16.06 -11.10
C LYS A 265 -18.67 -17.37 -11.88
N HIS A 266 -18.52 -18.52 -11.22
CA HIS A 266 -18.55 -19.83 -11.90
C HIS A 266 -19.94 -20.34 -12.28
N ARG A 267 -21.03 -19.63 -11.94
CA ARG A 267 -22.39 -19.98 -12.40
C ARG A 267 -22.80 -19.31 -13.71
N LEU A 268 -21.99 -18.39 -14.26
CA LEU A 268 -22.35 -17.60 -15.45
C LEU A 268 -21.68 -18.04 -16.76
N PHE A 269 -20.75 -19.00 -16.73
CA PHE A 269 -20.24 -19.66 -17.93
C PHE A 269 -20.63 -21.14 -17.88
N GLY A 270 -21.67 -21.48 -18.65
CA GLY A 270 -22.38 -22.74 -18.59
C GLY A 270 -21.70 -23.91 -19.30
N GLY A 271 -22.49 -24.96 -19.52
CA GLY A 271 -22.12 -26.04 -20.45
C GLY A 271 -21.78 -27.35 -19.76
N SER A 272 -22.73 -28.28 -19.89
CA SER A 272 -22.59 -29.70 -19.62
C SER A 272 -21.43 -30.30 -20.43
N THR A 273 -20.38 -30.77 -19.75
CA THR A 273 -19.64 -31.98 -20.14
C THR A 273 -19.08 -32.63 -18.87
N GLN A 274 -19.25 -33.95 -18.78
CA GLN A 274 -18.92 -34.80 -17.63
C GLN A 274 -17.48 -34.64 -17.12
N PRO A 275 -17.22 -34.84 -15.81
CA PRO A 275 -15.87 -34.77 -15.27
C PRO A 275 -15.19 -36.14 -15.35
N ASP A 276 -14.17 -36.24 -16.20
CA ASP A 276 -13.13 -37.23 -16.01
C ASP A 276 -12.22 -36.81 -14.84
N SER A 277 -11.89 -37.82 -14.03
CA SER A 277 -11.20 -37.75 -12.77
C SER A 277 -9.84 -37.05 -12.86
N VAL A 278 -9.77 -35.80 -12.39
CA VAL A 278 -8.50 -35.14 -12.04
C VAL A 278 -8.36 -35.16 -10.53
N GLN A 279 -7.42 -35.96 -10.04
CA GLN A 279 -7.03 -35.98 -8.63
C GLN A 279 -6.49 -34.60 -8.22
N VAL A 280 -7.23 -33.91 -7.35
CA VAL A 280 -6.79 -32.67 -6.70
C VAL A 280 -5.80 -33.03 -5.58
N PRO A 281 -4.64 -32.35 -5.47
CA PRO A 281 -3.68 -32.66 -4.41
C PRO A 281 -4.23 -32.30 -3.03
N HIS A 282 -4.15 -33.26 -2.10
CA HIS A 282 -4.58 -33.23 -0.70
C HIS A 282 -3.92 -32.15 0.20
N PHE A 283 -3.32 -31.10 -0.35
CA PHE A 283 -2.50 -30.14 0.39
C PHE A 283 -3.32 -29.14 1.22
N GLY A 284 -4.56 -28.83 0.80
CA GLY A 284 -5.43 -27.89 1.50
C GLY A 284 -5.99 -28.41 2.82
N ALA A 285 -6.35 -29.70 2.88
CA ALA A 285 -6.94 -30.31 4.08
C ALA A 285 -5.91 -30.45 5.22
N ARG A 286 -4.67 -30.86 4.89
CA ARG A 286 -3.59 -31.01 5.88
C ARG A 286 -3.16 -29.69 6.52
N LEU A 287 -3.29 -28.56 5.82
CA LEU A 287 -2.93 -27.24 6.36
C LEU A 287 -3.99 -26.70 7.32
N ILE A 288 -5.26 -27.09 7.14
CA ILE A 288 -6.36 -26.77 8.04
C ILE A 288 -6.29 -27.67 9.28
N ASP A 289 -6.03 -28.97 9.10
CA ASP A 289 -5.87 -29.92 10.22
C ASP A 289 -4.62 -29.60 11.09
N ALA A 290 -3.47 -29.28 10.47
CA ALA A 290 -2.27 -28.87 11.21
C ALA A 290 -2.42 -27.53 11.94
N ARG A 291 -3.37 -26.68 11.52
CA ARG A 291 -3.66 -25.39 12.19
C ARG A 291 -4.76 -25.49 13.23
N LEU A 292 -5.73 -26.38 13.06
CA LEU A 292 -6.67 -26.77 14.11
C LEU A 292 -5.95 -27.48 15.25
N GLU A 293 -4.92 -28.28 14.96
CA GLU A 293 -4.04 -28.86 15.98
C GLU A 293 -3.24 -27.78 16.73
N LYS A 294 -2.78 -26.73 16.04
CA LYS A 294 -2.19 -25.55 16.70
C LYS A 294 -3.16 -24.79 17.58
N LEU A 295 -4.43 -24.63 17.17
CA LEU A 295 -5.46 -24.00 18.00
C LEU A 295 -5.80 -24.84 19.23
N ARG A 296 -5.80 -26.17 19.11
CA ARG A 296 -5.91 -27.08 20.27
C ARG A 296 -4.72 -26.96 21.21
N THR A 297 -3.49 -26.85 20.69
CA THR A 297 -2.31 -26.62 21.55
C THR A 297 -2.33 -25.26 22.24
N THR A 298 -2.94 -24.22 21.66
CA THR A 298 -3.10 -22.92 22.34
C THR A 298 -4.16 -22.94 23.42
N GLU A 299 -5.25 -23.69 23.24
CA GLU A 299 -6.24 -23.90 24.31
C GLU A 299 -5.64 -24.74 25.44
N TYR A 300 -4.79 -25.72 25.10
CA TYR A 300 -4.02 -26.50 26.07
C TYR A 300 -2.99 -25.63 26.80
N PHE A 301 -2.31 -24.73 26.10
CA PHE A 301 -1.33 -23.79 26.67
C PHE A 301 -2.00 -22.78 27.60
N GLU A 302 -3.18 -22.25 27.24
CA GLU A 302 -3.96 -21.36 28.10
C GLU A 302 -4.48 -22.09 29.34
N LYS A 303 -4.95 -23.33 29.20
CA LYS A 303 -5.33 -24.19 30.34
C LYS A 303 -4.11 -24.49 31.23
N SER A 304 -2.95 -24.80 30.66
CA SER A 304 -1.71 -25.05 31.40
C SER A 304 -1.19 -23.80 32.11
N ILE A 305 -1.23 -22.61 31.50
CA ILE A 305 -0.88 -21.35 32.18
C ILE A 305 -1.87 -21.06 33.31
N LYS A 306 -3.17 -21.31 33.13
CA LYS A 306 -4.16 -21.13 34.19
C LYS A 306 -3.97 -22.14 35.34
N VAL A 307 -3.54 -23.37 35.04
CA VAL A 307 -3.22 -24.39 36.05
C VAL A 307 -1.95 -24.05 36.80
N ILE A 308 -0.88 -23.66 36.09
CA ILE A 308 0.39 -23.22 36.67
C ILE A 308 0.15 -21.97 37.52
N ALA A 309 -0.52 -20.94 37.01
CA ALA A 309 -0.85 -19.74 37.78
C ALA A 309 -1.69 -20.06 39.03
N ARG A 310 -2.65 -20.99 38.95
CA ARG A 310 -3.41 -21.43 40.14
C ARG A 310 -2.57 -22.24 41.12
N GLN A 311 -1.61 -23.04 40.65
CA GLN A 311 -0.68 -23.78 41.51
C GLN A 311 0.34 -22.84 42.16
N THR A 312 0.86 -21.85 41.43
CA THR A 312 1.77 -20.84 41.99
C THR A 312 1.05 -19.94 42.99
N ILE A 313 -0.21 -19.54 42.74
CA ILE A 313 -1.03 -18.80 43.71
C ILE A 313 -1.33 -19.67 44.94
N ARG A 314 -1.63 -20.97 44.77
CA ARG A 314 -1.83 -21.88 45.91
C ARG A 314 -0.58 -22.09 46.74
N VAL A 315 0.60 -22.23 46.11
CA VAL A 315 1.87 -22.35 46.83
C VAL A 315 2.20 -21.04 47.57
N TYR A 316 1.88 -19.89 46.99
CA TYR A 316 2.04 -18.59 47.67
C TYR A 316 1.05 -18.39 48.83
N ASP A 317 -0.20 -18.83 48.66
CA ASP A 317 -1.22 -18.79 49.72
C ASP A 317 -0.94 -19.83 50.83
N ASP A 318 -0.42 -21.02 50.50
CA ASP A 318 -0.19 -22.10 51.47
C ASP A 318 1.17 -21.97 52.20
N GLU A 319 2.21 -21.37 51.59
CA GLU A 319 3.54 -21.19 52.23
C GLU A 319 3.65 -19.86 53.01
N ILE A 320 2.86 -18.83 52.68
CA ILE A 320 2.80 -17.56 53.45
C ILE A 320 1.60 -17.53 54.41
N ALA A 321 0.62 -18.42 54.28
CA ALA A 321 -0.47 -18.56 55.25
C ALA A 321 -0.55 -19.97 55.87
N PRO A 322 0.32 -20.24 56.87
CA PRO A 322 -0.23 -20.83 58.08
C PRO A 322 0.42 -20.22 59.33
N SER A 323 -0.18 -19.18 59.90
CA SER A 323 -0.26 -19.00 61.38
C SER A 323 -0.87 -17.68 61.83
N LYS A 324 -1.01 -16.66 60.98
CA LYS A 324 -1.68 -15.40 61.36
C LYS A 324 -3.04 -15.26 60.71
N ARG A 325 -3.99 -16.13 61.09
CA ARG A 325 -5.35 -15.64 61.38
C ARG A 325 -5.25 -14.81 62.66
N GLY A 326 -4.52 -13.70 62.56
CA GLY A 326 -4.47 -12.70 63.61
C GLY A 326 -5.89 -12.21 63.78
N SER A 327 -6.51 -12.63 64.87
CA SER A 327 -7.50 -11.82 65.57
C SER A 327 -7.08 -10.37 65.39
N CYS A 328 -7.87 -9.57 64.69
CA CYS A 328 -7.65 -8.14 64.70
C CYS A 328 -7.92 -7.70 66.14
N ASP A 329 -6.86 -7.45 66.92
CA ASP A 329 -6.88 -7.21 68.37
C ASP A 329 -7.51 -5.84 68.75
N GLY A 330 -8.71 -5.55 68.23
CA GLY A 330 -9.56 -4.45 68.68
C GLY A 330 -9.23 -3.06 68.12
N VAL A 331 -8.03 -2.83 67.57
CA VAL A 331 -7.56 -1.47 67.22
C VAL A 331 -8.15 -0.89 65.92
N HIS A 332 -8.96 -1.65 65.17
CA HIS A 332 -9.52 -1.22 63.87
C HIS A 332 -11.04 -1.42 63.76
N THR A 333 -11.76 -1.30 64.87
CA THR A 333 -13.23 -1.33 64.87
C THR A 333 -13.78 0.04 64.46
N SER A 334 -14.54 0.09 63.37
CA SER A 334 -15.35 1.28 63.04
C SER A 334 -16.48 1.47 64.06
N GLU A 335 -17.10 2.64 64.14
CA GLU A 335 -18.29 2.90 64.99
C GLU A 335 -19.43 1.87 64.83
N ASN A 336 -19.51 1.18 63.68
CA ASN A 336 -20.44 0.08 63.41
C ASN A 336 -19.89 -1.33 63.73
N GLY A 337 -18.88 -1.44 64.60
CA GLY A 337 -18.43 -2.71 65.20
C GLY A 337 -17.81 -3.74 64.25
N GLY A 338 -17.20 -3.34 63.13
CA GLY A 338 -16.51 -4.29 62.26
C GLY A 338 -15.15 -3.81 61.75
N CYS A 339 -14.28 -4.78 61.45
CA CYS A 339 -12.92 -4.54 60.96
C CYS A 339 -12.94 -3.76 59.63
N LEU A 340 -12.21 -2.64 59.57
CA LEU A 340 -12.05 -1.80 58.37
C LEU A 340 -11.36 -2.53 57.20
N PHE A 341 -10.61 -3.59 57.49
CA PHE A 341 -9.93 -4.44 56.51
C PHE A 341 -10.76 -5.64 56.08
N ALA A 342 -11.95 -5.85 56.67
CA ALA A 342 -12.82 -6.94 56.27
C ALA A 342 -13.15 -6.82 54.77
N LEU A 343 -12.88 -7.88 54.03
CA LEU A 343 -13.19 -7.96 52.60
C LEU A 343 -14.70 -8.05 52.39
N ARG A 344 -15.23 -7.24 51.47
CA ARG A 344 -16.64 -7.23 51.05
C ARG A 344 -16.70 -7.34 49.53
N LYS A 345 -17.66 -8.09 49.01
CA LYS A 345 -17.95 -8.13 47.57
C LYS A 345 -18.70 -6.86 47.17
N CYS A 346 -18.23 -6.17 46.13
CA CYS A 346 -18.97 -5.08 45.51
C CYS A 346 -20.30 -5.60 44.95
N ARG A 347 -21.40 -4.86 45.19
CA ARG A 347 -22.75 -5.26 44.75
C ARG A 347 -22.92 -5.24 43.23
N TYR A 348 -22.08 -4.51 42.51
CA TYR A 348 -22.22 -4.31 41.06
C TYR A 348 -21.22 -5.15 40.25
N CYS A 349 -19.94 -5.12 40.60
CA CYS A 349 -18.90 -5.85 39.85
C CYS A 349 -18.44 -7.17 40.49
N ASN A 350 -18.94 -7.52 41.68
CA ASN A 350 -18.52 -8.69 42.46
C ASN A 350 -17.03 -8.74 42.85
N GLU A 351 -16.27 -7.67 42.61
CA GLU A 351 -14.89 -7.55 43.06
C GLU A 351 -14.81 -7.52 44.59
N ILE A 352 -13.81 -8.19 45.15
CA ILE A 352 -13.60 -8.26 46.59
C ILE A 352 -12.74 -7.07 47.01
N VAL A 353 -13.33 -6.15 47.77
CA VAL A 353 -12.69 -4.89 48.19
C VAL A 353 -12.68 -4.79 49.70
N ALA A 354 -11.59 -4.29 50.30
CA ALA A 354 -11.54 -4.01 51.73
C ALA A 354 -12.61 -2.97 52.12
N ARG A 355 -13.28 -3.14 53.27
CA ARG A 355 -14.38 -2.27 53.72
C ARG A 355 -14.04 -0.78 53.68
N ARG A 356 -12.82 -0.40 54.11
CA ARG A 356 -12.33 0.99 54.06
C ARG A 356 -12.28 1.59 52.65
N ASN A 357 -12.09 0.76 51.62
CA ASN A 357 -11.98 1.17 50.22
C ASN A 357 -13.31 1.05 49.46
N VAL A 358 -14.41 0.66 50.13
CA VAL A 358 -15.71 0.48 49.45
C VAL A 358 -16.23 1.81 48.89
N ILE A 359 -16.09 2.92 49.62
CA ILE A 359 -16.56 4.24 49.18
C ILE A 359 -15.77 4.68 47.93
N ASP A 360 -14.45 4.50 47.98
CA ASP A 360 -13.56 4.83 46.88
C ASP A 360 -13.82 3.96 45.65
N HIS A 361 -13.97 2.64 45.82
CA HIS A 361 -14.36 1.73 44.75
C HIS A 361 -15.74 2.09 44.17
N ASP A 362 -16.74 2.37 45.01
CA ASP A 362 -18.09 2.76 44.58
C ASP A 362 -18.10 4.10 43.81
N SER A 363 -17.10 4.96 44.03
CA SER A 363 -16.89 6.17 43.24
C SER A 363 -16.26 5.91 41.87
N ARG A 364 -15.64 4.74 41.64
CA ARG A 364 -14.90 4.36 40.41
C ARG A 364 -15.42 3.10 39.71
N CYS A 365 -16.38 2.38 40.30
CA CYS A 365 -16.88 1.11 39.80
C CYS A 365 -17.55 1.28 38.42
N PHE A 366 -17.01 0.59 37.41
CA PHE A 366 -17.49 0.66 36.03
C PHE A 366 -18.90 0.09 35.85
N LEU A 367 -19.31 -0.85 36.69
CA LEU A 367 -20.63 -1.49 36.61
C LEU A 367 -21.68 -0.83 37.50
N LYS A 368 -21.30 0.19 38.29
CA LYS A 368 -22.24 0.95 39.09
C LYS A 368 -23.16 1.76 38.16
N PRO A 369 -24.49 1.61 38.29
CA PRO A 369 -25.43 2.49 37.60
C PRO A 369 -25.28 3.92 38.09
N VAL A 370 -25.04 4.84 37.17
CA VAL A 370 -24.97 6.28 37.43
C VAL A 370 -26.03 6.98 36.57
N PRO A 371 -26.70 8.02 37.08
CA PRO A 371 -27.69 8.75 36.29
C PRO A 371 -27.00 9.49 35.14
N CYS A 372 -27.53 9.37 33.93
CA CYS A 372 -27.06 10.13 32.78
C CYS A 372 -27.27 11.63 33.02
N VAL A 373 -26.24 12.44 32.74
CA VAL A 373 -26.29 13.91 32.91
C VAL A 373 -27.35 14.56 32.02
N LYS A 374 -27.71 13.94 30.88
CA LYS A 374 -28.67 14.49 29.92
C LYS A 374 -30.09 14.02 30.16
N CYS A 375 -30.32 12.71 30.24
CA CYS A 375 -31.67 12.13 30.34
C CYS A 375 -32.05 11.63 31.75
N GLY A 376 -31.12 11.56 32.71
CA GLY A 376 -31.37 11.07 34.06
C GLY A 376 -31.49 9.55 34.20
N GLN A 377 -31.51 8.78 33.11
CA GLN A 377 -31.59 7.32 33.14
C GLN A 377 -30.36 6.71 33.85
N LEU A 378 -30.59 5.72 34.72
CA LEU A 378 -29.51 4.98 35.37
C LEU A 378 -28.86 4.02 34.38
N VAL A 379 -27.59 4.26 34.04
CA VAL A 379 -26.82 3.47 33.09
C VAL A 379 -25.51 3.03 33.75
N PRO A 380 -25.04 1.79 33.54
CA PRO A 380 -23.72 1.37 34.00
C PRO A 380 -22.66 2.34 33.51
N ARG A 381 -21.76 2.79 34.39
CA ARG A 381 -20.72 3.78 34.03
C ARG A 381 -19.91 3.38 32.78
N LYS A 382 -19.62 2.09 32.62
CA LYS A 382 -18.92 1.53 31.46
C LYS A 382 -19.61 1.82 30.12
N ASP A 383 -20.94 1.83 30.13
CA ASP A 383 -21.76 1.92 28.92
C ASP A 383 -22.24 3.35 28.66
N MET A 384 -21.96 4.29 29.58
CA MET A 384 -22.40 5.69 29.49
C MET A 384 -21.90 6.38 28.21
N ASP A 385 -20.59 6.36 27.94
CA ASP A 385 -20.02 7.07 26.78
C ASP A 385 -20.13 6.25 25.49
N THR A 386 -19.92 4.93 25.57
CA THR A 386 -19.77 4.06 24.40
C THR A 386 -21.10 3.65 23.77
N LEU A 387 -22.12 3.40 24.58
CA LEU A 387 -23.41 2.90 24.12
C LEU A 387 -24.50 3.96 24.30
N HIS A 388 -24.65 4.46 25.52
CA HIS A 388 -25.77 5.33 25.87
C HIS A 388 -25.68 6.70 25.21
N LEU A 389 -24.64 7.50 25.49
CA LEU A 389 -24.50 8.84 24.91
C LEU A 389 -24.28 8.81 23.40
N ALA A 390 -23.64 7.76 22.88
CA ALA A 390 -23.39 7.61 21.45
C ALA A 390 -24.66 7.21 20.66
N ARG A 391 -25.55 6.38 21.23
CA ARG A 391 -26.63 5.73 20.45
C ARG A 391 -28.01 5.78 21.08
N GLU A 392 -28.13 5.62 22.40
CA GLU A 392 -29.43 5.36 23.05
C GLU A 392 -30.06 6.58 23.72
N CYS A 393 -29.24 7.51 24.21
CA CYS A 393 -29.71 8.65 25.00
C CYS A 393 -30.62 9.54 24.13
N PRO A 394 -31.90 9.75 24.49
CA PRO A 394 -32.84 10.55 23.69
C PRO A 394 -32.38 12.00 23.58
N LYS A 395 -31.74 12.51 24.63
CA LYS A 395 -31.19 13.88 24.70
C LYS A 395 -29.75 13.98 24.19
N ARG A 396 -29.22 12.97 23.48
CA ARG A 396 -27.90 13.11 22.84
C ARG A 396 -27.99 14.12 21.70
N VAL A 397 -26.90 14.85 21.49
CA VAL A 397 -26.83 15.85 20.43
C VAL A 397 -26.47 15.14 19.14
N VAL A 398 -27.32 15.26 18.12
CA VAL A 398 -27.14 14.67 16.80
C VAL A 398 -27.10 15.75 15.74
N HIS A 399 -26.37 15.48 14.66
CA HIS A 399 -26.32 16.36 13.50
C HIS A 399 -27.42 15.96 12.53
N CYS A 400 -28.01 16.94 11.86
CA CYS A 400 -28.97 16.66 10.81
C CYS A 400 -28.32 15.88 9.65
N GLY A 401 -28.92 14.75 9.25
CA GLY A 401 -28.47 13.92 8.13
C GLY A 401 -28.49 14.61 6.76
N PHE A 402 -29.28 15.67 6.59
CA PHE A 402 -29.26 16.49 5.38
C PHE A 402 -28.04 17.41 5.30
N GLY A 403 -27.31 17.57 6.41
CA GLY A 403 -26.07 18.35 6.48
C GLY A 403 -26.30 19.85 6.67
N CYS A 404 -27.40 20.27 7.30
CA CYS A 404 -27.48 21.62 7.86
C CYS A 404 -26.56 21.72 9.09
N ALA A 405 -26.07 22.93 9.41
CA ALA A 405 -25.17 23.16 10.54
C ALA A 405 -25.83 23.06 11.93
N ILE A 406 -27.14 22.81 12.00
CA ILE A 406 -27.90 22.75 13.25
C ILE A 406 -27.66 21.41 13.94
N GLN A 407 -27.34 21.47 15.22
CA GLN A 407 -27.28 20.33 16.13
C GLN A 407 -28.51 20.34 17.02
N VAL A 408 -29.23 19.23 17.08
CA VAL A 408 -30.47 19.08 17.87
C VAL A 408 -30.39 17.87 18.79
N ALA A 409 -31.23 17.83 19.82
CA ALA A 409 -31.40 16.61 20.60
C ALA A 409 -32.04 15.51 19.72
N ALA A 410 -31.73 14.23 19.99
CA ALA A 410 -32.17 13.15 19.12
C ALA A 410 -33.69 12.90 19.17
N ASP A 411 -34.34 13.22 20.28
CA ASP A 411 -35.80 13.25 20.42
C ASP A 411 -36.45 14.40 19.63
N GLU A 412 -35.79 15.56 19.55
CA GLU A 412 -36.22 16.72 18.76
C GLU A 412 -35.92 16.61 17.26
N LEU A 413 -35.20 15.56 16.82
CA LEU A 413 -34.78 15.40 15.43
C LEU A 413 -35.97 15.29 14.47
N GLY A 414 -37.07 14.67 14.90
CA GLY A 414 -38.30 14.56 14.12
C GLY A 414 -38.93 15.93 13.84
N ASP A 415 -39.04 16.77 14.87
CA ASP A 415 -39.58 18.13 14.76
C ASP A 415 -38.67 19.01 13.91
N HIS A 416 -37.36 18.84 14.03
CA HIS A 416 -36.40 19.50 13.16
C HIS A 416 -36.60 19.12 11.69
N TYR A 417 -36.82 17.85 11.36
CA TYR A 417 -37.10 17.44 9.98
C TYR A 417 -38.38 18.04 9.43
N ALA A 418 -39.44 18.11 10.24
CA ALA A 418 -40.70 18.72 9.82
C ALA A 418 -40.55 20.23 9.55
N ASN A 419 -39.87 20.96 10.43
CA ASN A 419 -39.76 22.41 10.36
C ASN A 419 -38.66 22.91 9.42
N CYS A 420 -37.61 22.11 9.21
CA CYS A 420 -36.48 22.47 8.36
C CYS A 420 -36.57 21.85 6.95
N LEU A 421 -37.69 21.20 6.61
CA LEU A 421 -37.89 20.56 5.30
C LEU A 421 -37.61 21.49 4.11
N PRO A 422 -38.08 22.77 4.08
CA PRO A 422 -37.75 23.69 2.99
C PRO A 422 -36.24 23.96 2.87
N GLY A 423 -35.55 24.10 4.00
CA GLY A 423 -34.10 24.30 4.03
C GLY A 423 -33.34 23.05 3.55
N HIS A 424 -33.78 21.86 3.97
CA HIS A 424 -33.23 20.59 3.50
C HIS A 424 -33.43 20.39 1.99
N ALA A 425 -34.60 20.75 1.47
CA ALA A 425 -34.88 20.69 0.04
C ALA A 425 -33.91 21.57 -0.77
N LEU A 426 -33.59 22.78 -0.29
CA LEU A 426 -32.62 23.66 -0.94
C LEU A 426 -31.19 23.10 -0.89
N ILE A 427 -30.77 22.50 0.23
CA ILE A 427 -29.45 21.84 0.33
C ILE A 427 -29.36 20.66 -0.63
N LEU A 428 -30.41 19.82 -0.70
CA LEU A 428 -30.48 18.69 -1.62
C LEU A 428 -30.46 19.15 -3.08
N LEU A 429 -31.21 20.21 -3.42
CA LEU A 429 -31.22 20.79 -4.75
C LEU A 429 -29.83 21.34 -5.12
N GLY A 430 -29.17 22.05 -4.21
CA GLY A 430 -27.81 22.55 -4.43
C GLY A 430 -26.79 21.42 -4.64
N ARG A 431 -26.92 20.31 -3.90
CA ARG A 431 -26.10 19.10 -4.12
C ARG A 431 -26.41 18.43 -5.45
N ALA A 432 -27.68 18.35 -5.84
CA ALA A 432 -28.10 17.81 -7.13
C ALA A 432 -27.54 18.62 -8.29
N GLN A 433 -27.68 19.96 -8.26
CA GLN A 433 -27.10 20.86 -9.28
C GLN A 433 -25.57 20.74 -9.35
N SER A 434 -24.91 20.63 -8.19
CA SER A 434 -23.45 20.42 -8.15
C SER A 434 -23.07 19.05 -8.74
N ALA A 435 -23.88 18.02 -8.51
CA ALA A 435 -23.69 16.70 -9.13
C ALA A 435 -23.92 16.76 -10.64
N GLU A 436 -24.97 17.41 -11.13
CA GLU A 436 -25.25 17.63 -12.55
C GLU A 436 -24.08 18.36 -13.24
N LYS A 437 -23.55 19.42 -12.61
CA LYS A 437 -22.38 20.12 -13.15
C LYS A 437 -21.16 19.21 -13.28
N ARG A 438 -20.92 18.33 -12.29
CA ARG A 438 -19.83 17.35 -12.36
C ARG A 438 -20.08 16.30 -13.42
N LEU A 439 -21.31 15.81 -13.57
CA LEU A 439 -21.69 14.88 -14.63
C LEU A 439 -21.42 15.49 -16.01
N LYS A 440 -21.85 16.74 -16.23
CA LYS A 440 -21.56 17.46 -17.47
C LYS A 440 -20.06 17.62 -17.73
N GLN A 441 -19.26 17.92 -16.71
CA GLN A 441 -17.80 17.98 -16.84
C GLN A 441 -17.20 16.61 -17.20
N HIS A 442 -17.77 15.51 -16.70
CA HIS A 442 -17.34 14.17 -17.08
C HIS A 442 -17.76 13.82 -18.52
N GLU A 443 -18.97 14.19 -18.94
CA GLU A 443 -19.43 14.05 -20.33
C GLU A 443 -18.50 14.79 -21.30
N ASP A 444 -18.19 16.06 -21.03
CA ASP A 444 -17.26 16.86 -21.84
C ASP A 444 -15.87 16.21 -21.92
N ARG A 445 -15.40 15.63 -20.80
CA ARG A 445 -14.10 14.93 -20.74
C ARG A 445 -14.13 13.60 -21.50
N ILE A 446 -15.24 12.88 -21.50
CA ILE A 446 -15.41 11.65 -22.29
C ILE A 446 -15.31 12.00 -23.78
N VAL A 447 -16.03 13.03 -24.23
CA VAL A 447 -15.98 13.50 -25.64
C VAL A 447 -14.56 13.92 -26.05
N ASP A 448 -13.81 14.65 -25.20
CA ASP A 448 -12.40 14.97 -25.46
C ASP A 448 -11.52 13.72 -25.58
N LEU A 449 -11.69 12.76 -24.67
CA LEU A 449 -10.92 11.52 -24.69
C LEU A 449 -11.24 10.67 -25.93
N GLU A 450 -12.50 10.59 -26.33
CA GLU A 450 -12.92 9.93 -27.57
C GLU A 450 -12.27 10.56 -28.79
N ALA A 451 -12.26 11.90 -28.87
CA ALA A 451 -11.58 12.62 -29.95
C ALA A 451 -10.06 12.35 -29.97
N ARG A 452 -9.43 12.28 -28.81
CA ARG A 452 -8.00 11.95 -28.68
C ARG A 452 -7.69 10.50 -29.05
N VAL A 453 -8.55 9.56 -28.69
CA VAL A 453 -8.43 8.15 -29.09
C VAL A 453 -8.58 8.01 -30.60
N ALA A 454 -9.57 8.68 -31.21
CA ALA A 454 -9.74 8.70 -32.65
C ALA A 454 -8.50 9.26 -33.38
N SER A 455 -7.95 10.39 -32.91
CA SER A 455 -6.72 10.97 -33.46
C SER A 455 -5.50 10.04 -33.30
N ALA A 456 -5.36 9.38 -32.15
CA ALA A 456 -4.29 8.41 -31.92
C ALA A 456 -4.41 7.19 -32.86
N PHE A 457 -5.64 6.75 -33.14
CA PHE A 457 -5.91 5.67 -34.10
C PHE A 457 -5.50 6.06 -35.53
N ASP A 458 -5.81 7.28 -35.96
CA ASP A 458 -5.37 7.79 -37.27
C ASP A 458 -3.84 7.88 -37.38
N LEU A 459 -3.16 8.34 -36.32
CA LEU A 459 -1.70 8.38 -36.26
C LEU A 459 -1.09 6.97 -36.32
N ALA A 460 -1.68 6.01 -35.60
CA ALA A 460 -1.25 4.60 -35.66
C ALA A 460 -1.40 4.04 -37.09
N LYS A 461 -2.53 4.32 -37.75
CA LYS A 461 -2.76 3.90 -39.14
C LYS A 461 -1.75 4.52 -40.12
N GLN A 462 -1.38 5.80 -39.93
CA GLN A 462 -0.33 6.44 -40.73
C GLN A 462 1.04 5.80 -40.48
N ALA A 463 1.38 5.50 -39.22
CA ALA A 463 2.60 4.80 -38.88
C ALA A 463 2.66 3.40 -39.52
N ASP A 464 1.57 2.63 -39.47
CA ASP A 464 1.47 1.30 -40.09
C ASP A 464 1.64 1.36 -41.61
N SER A 465 1.07 2.37 -42.27
CA SER A 465 1.28 2.59 -43.71
C SER A 465 2.74 2.93 -44.03
N SER A 466 3.40 3.72 -43.19
CA SER A 466 4.81 4.09 -43.34
C SER A 466 5.75 2.90 -43.11
N VAL A 467 5.46 2.07 -42.11
CA VAL A 467 6.18 0.81 -41.85
C VAL A 467 6.00 -0.14 -43.03
N SER A 468 4.78 -0.30 -43.54
CA SER A 468 4.49 -1.13 -44.71
C SER A 468 5.28 -0.68 -45.94
N GLN A 469 5.35 0.64 -46.19
CA GLN A 469 6.14 1.22 -47.28
C GLN A 469 7.64 0.98 -47.08
N ALA A 470 8.17 1.17 -45.86
CA ALA A 470 9.56 0.92 -45.54
C ALA A 470 9.95 -0.56 -45.71
N LEU A 471 9.06 -1.49 -45.35
CA LEU A 471 9.24 -2.92 -45.55
C LEU A 471 9.30 -3.28 -47.04
N LEU A 472 8.48 -2.65 -47.88
CA LEU A 472 8.55 -2.81 -49.34
C LEU A 472 9.89 -2.30 -49.89
N SER A 473 10.33 -1.10 -49.50
CA SER A 473 11.63 -0.56 -49.93
C SER A 473 12.81 -1.41 -49.46
N LEU A 474 12.74 -1.99 -48.25
CA LEU A 474 13.76 -2.91 -47.75
C LEU A 474 13.81 -4.20 -48.59
N ARG A 475 12.65 -4.74 -48.99
CA ARG A 475 12.56 -5.90 -49.88
C ARG A 475 13.18 -5.60 -51.24
N ASP A 476 12.90 -4.45 -51.82
CA ASP A 476 13.47 -4.03 -53.10
C ASP A 476 14.99 -3.86 -53.02
N ALA A 477 15.50 -3.26 -51.93
CA ALA A 477 16.93 -3.16 -51.67
C ALA A 477 17.59 -4.54 -51.51
N GLN A 478 16.93 -5.48 -50.83
CA GLN A 478 17.42 -6.85 -50.69
C GLN A 478 17.47 -7.58 -52.04
N GLN A 479 16.47 -7.38 -52.91
CA GLN A 479 16.49 -7.92 -54.28
C GLN A 479 17.62 -7.29 -55.12
N ALA A 480 17.84 -5.98 -55.01
CA ALA A 480 18.94 -5.30 -55.68
C ALA A 480 20.31 -5.84 -55.21
N LEU A 481 20.48 -6.09 -53.91
CA LEU A 481 21.70 -6.71 -53.36
C LEU A 481 21.89 -8.14 -53.89
N GLN A 482 20.83 -8.94 -54.00
CA GLN A 482 20.92 -10.28 -54.61
C GLN A 482 21.35 -10.20 -56.08
N GLN A 483 20.84 -9.23 -56.84
CA GLN A 483 21.27 -8.99 -58.21
C GLN A 483 22.76 -8.60 -58.28
N VAL A 484 23.23 -7.72 -57.38
CA VAL A 484 24.66 -7.37 -57.29
C VAL A 484 25.51 -8.59 -56.93
N HIS A 485 25.09 -9.42 -55.97
CA HIS A 485 25.79 -10.66 -55.62
C HIS A 485 25.86 -11.63 -56.80
N SER A 486 24.78 -11.79 -57.59
CA SER A 486 24.81 -12.64 -58.78
C SER A 486 25.77 -12.10 -59.86
N LYS A 487 25.84 -10.78 -60.04
CA LYS A 487 26.79 -10.14 -60.97
C LYS A 487 28.24 -10.30 -60.49
N SER A 488 28.48 -10.13 -59.19
CA SER A 488 29.80 -10.35 -58.58
C SER A 488 30.25 -11.81 -58.67
N SER A 489 29.34 -12.78 -58.52
CA SER A 489 29.64 -14.19 -58.74
C SER A 489 30.09 -14.46 -60.19
N ASN A 490 29.45 -13.83 -61.18
CA ASN A 490 29.90 -13.90 -62.57
C ASN A 490 31.29 -13.26 -62.76
N GLU A 491 31.60 -12.15 -62.09
CA GLU A 491 32.95 -11.56 -62.10
C GLU A 491 34.00 -12.46 -61.44
N THR A 492 33.65 -13.21 -60.39
CA THR A 492 34.58 -14.20 -59.83
C THR A 492 34.82 -15.37 -60.80
N HIS A 493 33.81 -15.78 -61.56
CA HIS A 493 33.97 -16.77 -62.61
C HIS A 493 34.85 -16.28 -63.76
N THR A 494 34.71 -15.03 -64.19
CA THR A 494 35.60 -14.46 -65.22
C THR A 494 37.03 -14.32 -64.71
N LYS A 495 37.23 -13.93 -63.44
CA LYS A 495 38.57 -13.91 -62.82
C LYS A 495 39.19 -15.31 -62.74
N GLN A 496 38.43 -16.36 -62.43
CA GLN A 496 38.93 -17.74 -62.49
C GLN A 496 39.29 -18.17 -63.93
N HIS A 497 38.49 -17.75 -64.92
CA HIS A 497 38.78 -18.05 -66.33
C HIS A 497 40.07 -17.34 -66.80
N LEU A 498 40.26 -16.09 -66.40
CA LEU A 498 41.49 -15.33 -66.68
C LEU A 498 42.71 -15.99 -66.03
N ALA A 499 42.60 -16.41 -64.76
CA ALA A 499 43.68 -17.14 -64.08
C ALA A 499 44.05 -18.45 -64.79
N LYS A 500 43.07 -19.15 -65.39
CA LYS A 500 43.31 -20.33 -66.22
C LYS A 500 44.04 -19.97 -67.52
N HIS A 501 43.63 -18.89 -68.19
CA HIS A 501 44.32 -18.41 -69.39
C HIS A 501 45.76 -17.97 -69.10
N ASP A 502 46.05 -17.34 -67.97
CA ASP A 502 47.42 -16.99 -67.56
C ASP A 502 48.27 -18.25 -67.34
N SER A 503 47.69 -19.31 -66.75
CA SER A 503 48.36 -20.61 -66.63
C SER A 503 48.68 -21.20 -68.01
N ASP A 504 47.76 -21.12 -68.96
CA ASP A 504 47.96 -21.63 -70.32
C ASP A 504 49.00 -20.80 -71.09
N ILE A 505 48.98 -19.46 -70.96
CA ILE A 505 49.98 -18.55 -71.53
C ILE A 505 51.37 -18.87 -70.97
N ASN A 506 51.49 -19.09 -69.66
CA ASN A 506 52.76 -19.48 -69.04
C ASN A 506 53.25 -20.85 -69.55
N SER A 507 52.35 -21.82 -69.75
CA SER A 507 52.66 -23.12 -70.36
C SER A 507 53.18 -22.98 -71.80
N ILE A 508 52.52 -22.14 -72.61
CA ILE A 508 52.94 -21.83 -73.98
C ILE A 508 54.29 -21.10 -73.99
N SER A 509 54.48 -20.10 -73.14
CA SER A 509 55.75 -19.37 -73.00
C SER A 509 56.90 -20.31 -72.64
N ASN A 510 56.68 -21.24 -71.70
CA ASN A 510 57.66 -22.27 -71.35
C ASN A 510 57.98 -23.20 -72.53
N THR A 511 56.97 -23.53 -73.34
CA THR A 511 57.15 -24.35 -74.54
C THR A 511 57.96 -23.61 -75.60
N LEU A 512 57.66 -22.33 -75.84
CA LEU A 512 58.42 -21.47 -76.75
C LEU A 512 59.86 -21.30 -76.28
N GLN A 513 60.10 -21.12 -74.99
CA GLN A 513 61.44 -21.03 -74.44
C GLN A 513 62.22 -22.33 -74.65
N ARG A 514 61.58 -23.49 -74.49
CA ARG A 514 62.19 -24.79 -74.83
C ARG A 514 62.51 -24.88 -76.32
N MET A 515 61.59 -24.49 -77.21
CA MET A 515 61.83 -24.46 -78.65
C MET A 515 63.00 -23.53 -79.01
N GLN A 516 63.08 -22.35 -78.41
CA GLN A 516 64.18 -21.41 -78.59
C GLN A 516 65.52 -22.01 -78.11
N SER A 517 65.53 -22.64 -76.94
CA SER A 517 66.70 -23.36 -76.42
C SER A 517 67.16 -24.46 -77.41
N THR A 518 66.20 -25.13 -78.04
CA THR A 518 66.47 -26.17 -79.04
C THR A 518 67.06 -25.56 -80.31
N LEU A 519 66.51 -24.45 -80.80
CA LEU A 519 67.05 -23.69 -81.93
C LEU A 519 68.47 -23.18 -81.65
N ASP A 520 68.72 -22.63 -80.47
CA ASP A 520 70.05 -22.16 -80.08
C ASP A 520 71.05 -23.33 -80.01
N SER A 521 70.61 -24.50 -79.52
CA SER A 521 71.42 -25.72 -79.54
C SER A 521 71.72 -26.21 -80.96
N LEU A 522 70.75 -26.14 -81.88
CA LEU A 522 70.95 -26.47 -83.30
C LEU A 522 71.89 -25.47 -83.97
N HIS A 523 71.77 -24.18 -83.66
CA HIS A 523 72.68 -23.16 -84.17
C HIS A 523 74.11 -23.33 -83.65
N SER A 524 74.26 -23.71 -82.39
CA SER A 524 75.55 -24.05 -81.79
C SER A 524 76.16 -25.30 -82.45
N ASN A 525 75.34 -26.34 -82.67
CA ASN A 525 75.75 -27.54 -83.39
C ASN A 525 76.11 -27.25 -84.86
N GLN A 526 75.40 -26.34 -85.52
CA GLN A 526 75.71 -25.89 -86.87
C GLN A 526 77.04 -25.12 -86.90
N LYS A 527 77.29 -24.22 -85.95
CA LYS A 527 78.59 -23.53 -85.82
C LYS A 527 79.73 -24.51 -85.53
N SER A 528 79.50 -25.50 -84.67
CA SER A 528 80.42 -26.60 -84.41
C SER A 528 80.71 -27.40 -85.69
N PHE A 529 79.67 -27.77 -86.43
CA PHE A 529 79.79 -28.47 -87.70
C PHE A 529 80.57 -27.65 -88.73
N ASP A 530 80.25 -26.38 -88.92
CA ASP A 530 80.96 -25.46 -89.81
C ASP A 530 82.43 -25.27 -89.39
N SER A 531 82.71 -25.26 -88.08
CA SER A 531 84.09 -25.19 -87.57
C SER A 531 84.87 -26.48 -87.81
N SER A 532 84.25 -27.65 -87.66
CA SER A 532 84.82 -28.95 -88.04
C SER A 532 85.02 -29.07 -89.55
N LEU A 533 84.11 -28.52 -90.35
CA LEU A 533 84.23 -28.48 -91.81
C LEU A 533 85.38 -27.57 -92.25
N LYS A 534 85.58 -26.43 -91.57
CA LYS A 534 86.76 -25.58 -91.76
C LYS A 534 88.07 -26.25 -91.30
N GLN A 535 88.06 -27.00 -90.20
CA GLN A 535 89.23 -27.78 -89.76
C GLN A 535 89.56 -28.94 -90.70
N HIS A 536 88.55 -29.60 -91.27
CA HIS A 536 88.73 -30.61 -92.31
C HIS A 536 89.23 -30.00 -93.61
N ALA A 537 88.68 -28.86 -94.05
CA ALA A 537 89.15 -28.14 -95.22
C ALA A 537 90.60 -27.65 -95.04
N ALA A 538 90.98 -27.18 -93.85
CA ALA A 538 92.35 -26.80 -93.53
C ALA A 538 93.30 -28.00 -93.45
N SER A 539 92.85 -29.16 -92.95
CA SER A 539 93.66 -30.39 -92.94
C SER A 539 93.83 -31.01 -94.33
N ILE A 540 92.84 -30.86 -95.21
CA ILE A 540 92.92 -31.30 -96.60
C ILE A 540 93.82 -30.36 -97.42
N ALA A 541 93.78 -29.05 -97.15
CA ALA A 541 94.66 -28.07 -97.82
C ALA A 541 96.14 -28.20 -97.41
N ALA A 542 96.46 -28.76 -96.24
CA ALA A 542 97.83 -28.98 -95.79
C ALA A 542 98.48 -30.26 -96.34
N ALA A 543 97.73 -31.13 -97.01
CA ALA A 543 98.19 -32.45 -97.47
C ALA A 543 98.60 -32.52 -98.95
N PHE A 544 98.39 -31.45 -99.73
CA PHE A 544 98.75 -31.40 -101.14
C PHE A 544 99.28 -29.99 -101.50
N ASP A 545 100.61 -29.84 -101.56
CA ASP A 545 101.36 -29.49 -102.78
C ASP A 545 102.70 -28.78 -102.46
N PRO A 546 103.87 -29.34 -102.86
CA PRO A 546 105.17 -28.71 -102.71
C PRO A 546 105.64 -27.98 -103.98
N LYS A 547 106.30 -26.82 -103.76
CA LYS A 547 107.12 -25.99 -104.68
C LYS A 547 106.41 -25.00 -105.62
N ALA A 548 106.68 -23.71 -105.40
CA ALA A 548 107.20 -22.72 -106.38
C ALA A 548 107.08 -21.32 -105.72
N ASP A 549 108.19 -20.64 -105.39
CA ASP A 549 108.94 -19.71 -106.24
C ASP A 549 108.23 -18.37 -106.56
N LYS A 550 108.84 -17.30 -106.03
CA LYS A 550 109.27 -16.06 -106.73
C LYS A 550 108.24 -14.96 -107.12
N ILE A 551 108.75 -13.72 -107.01
CA ILE A 551 108.26 -12.42 -107.55
C ILE A 551 107.23 -11.73 -106.64
N ALA A 552 107.17 -10.41 -106.41
CA ALA A 552 108.04 -9.22 -106.41
C ALA A 552 107.08 -8.05 -106.07
N SER A 553 107.61 -6.93 -105.55
CA SER A 553 106.98 -5.56 -105.55
C SER A 553 105.68 -5.40 -104.72
N SER A 554 105.26 -4.25 -104.21
CA SER A 554 105.79 -2.91 -103.95
C SER A 554 104.68 -2.13 -103.21
N SER A 555 105.09 -1.09 -102.48
CA SER A 555 104.35 0.14 -102.17
C SER A 555 103.15 0.15 -101.21
N ALA A 556 103.32 1.02 -100.20
CA ALA A 556 102.36 1.83 -99.43
C ALA A 556 101.63 1.18 -98.26
#